data_AF-A0A7J2LW96-F1
#
_entry.id   AF-A0A7J2LW96-F1
#
_cell.length_a   1.000
_cell.length_b   1.000
_cell.length_c   1.000
_cell.angle_alpha   90.00
_cell.angle_beta   90.00
_cell.angle_gamma   90.00
#
_symmetry.space_group_name_H-M   'P 1'
#
loop_
_entity.id
_entity.type
_entity.pdbx_description
1 polymer ?
#
loop_
_entity_poly.entity_id
_entity_poly.type
_entity_poly.pdbx_seq_one_letter_code
_entity_poly.pdbx_strand_id
1 'polypeptide(L)'
;MRKIVIVFVLLIILGIFVAPNQIILRGQEEIRIIFRNSLGQYYSTNRYTLLINDLSSQGVIVGSYNASEALPSLDELLQYDVLVIPNPGDEDFSSEELDLIKQFVDAGKGLIVLGDVAYGGNTYGKPDYLNKLLEYLGIRDKVEFWGTNAKGDELYDNSINVAGRGWQVIVSSKYFKPHIISVGIEKVVITSTLLIVKDPAVIVATTPETSYAADADGNIHARGLLPWLAAIDTGKGKIVVCGSSRMFSDRPLSGLGSAYIQYEDNEKLFFNFIWWLTGKKLKAPVRIQVFIPIMDIFGLLAGAVAAYAFRMNMRKIFGFSFISGLFFALIAALQTALFGATIVGVAWPGWGYVSSGLTAQFTIFGIAGEYKIPAWQVA
;
A
#
# COMPACT_ATOMS: atom_id res chain seq x y z
N MET A 1 39.72 -28.84 -1.46
CA MET A 1 39.20 -28.11 -0.26
C MET A 1 39.80 -26.72 -0.10
N ARG A 2 41.12 -26.55 -0.03
CA ARG A 2 41.78 -25.25 0.24
C ARG A 2 41.43 -24.10 -0.74
N LYS A 3 41.24 -24.38 -2.03
CA LYS A 3 40.82 -23.39 -3.04
C LYS A 3 39.33 -22.99 -2.93
N ILE A 4 38.46 -23.89 -2.47
CA ILE A 4 37.02 -23.64 -2.29
C ILE A 4 36.79 -22.73 -1.07
N VAL A 5 37.55 -22.95 0.01
CA VAL A 5 37.48 -22.09 1.22
C VAL A 5 37.92 -20.66 0.91
N ILE A 6 38.95 -20.47 0.08
CA ILE A 6 39.43 -19.14 -0.32
C ILE A 6 38.37 -18.39 -1.15
N VAL A 7 37.69 -19.06 -2.08
CA VAL A 7 36.59 -18.47 -2.85
C VAL A 7 35.41 -18.13 -1.93
N PHE A 8 35.11 -18.97 -0.94
CA PHE A 8 34.06 -18.73 0.03
C PHE A 8 34.35 -17.50 0.92
N VAL A 9 35.60 -17.35 1.39
CA VAL A 9 36.03 -16.19 2.17
C VAL A 9 36.02 -14.91 1.32
N LEU A 10 36.44 -14.98 0.05
CA LEU A 10 36.38 -13.84 -0.88
C LEU A 10 34.95 -13.42 -1.18
N LEU A 11 34.01 -14.35 -1.35
CA LEU A 11 32.58 -14.05 -1.56
C LEU A 11 31.90 -13.46 -0.32
N ILE A 12 32.26 -13.93 0.89
CA ILE A 12 31.79 -13.34 2.14
C ILE A 12 32.33 -11.93 2.30
N ILE A 13 33.62 -11.70 2.02
CA ILE A 13 34.22 -10.36 2.07
C ILE A 13 33.57 -9.44 1.02
N LEU A 14 33.32 -9.93 -0.20
CA LEU A 14 32.59 -9.16 -1.22
C LEU A 14 31.16 -8.82 -0.76
N GLY A 15 30.47 -9.75 -0.09
CA GLY A 15 29.14 -9.51 0.49
C GLY A 15 29.14 -8.48 1.62
N ILE A 16 30.21 -8.39 2.40
CA ILE A 16 30.38 -7.38 3.47
C ILE A 16 30.68 -6.00 2.88
N PHE A 17 31.38 -5.91 1.75
CA PHE A 17 31.68 -4.64 1.06
C PHE A 17 30.59 -4.16 0.09
N VAL A 18 29.62 -5.03 -0.27
CA VAL A 18 28.46 -4.68 -1.13
C VAL A 18 27.18 -4.44 -0.32
N ALA A 19 27.23 -4.61 1.02
CA ALA A 19 26.20 -4.00 1.85
C ALA A 19 26.29 -2.47 1.64
N PRO A 20 25.24 -1.81 1.12
CA PRO A 20 25.26 -0.37 1.06
C PRO A 20 25.31 0.11 2.52
N ASN A 21 26.48 0.58 2.95
CA ASN A 21 26.54 1.54 4.05
C ASN A 21 25.73 2.74 3.56
N GLN A 22 24.43 2.71 3.79
CA GLN A 22 23.61 3.90 3.74
C GLN A 22 24.11 4.77 4.89
N ILE A 23 25.07 5.63 4.57
CA ILE A 23 25.31 6.82 5.35
C ILE A 23 24.02 7.63 5.22
N ILE A 24 23.11 7.41 6.17
CA ILE A 24 21.94 8.25 6.35
C ILE A 24 22.50 9.60 6.76
N LEU A 25 22.59 10.52 5.80
CA LEU A 25 22.80 11.93 6.08
C LEU A 25 21.60 12.39 6.93
N ARG A 26 21.78 12.39 8.25
CA ARG A 26 20.88 13.00 9.24
C ARG A 26 20.75 14.48 8.91
N GLY A 27 19.74 14.81 8.10
CA GLY A 27 19.40 16.17 7.72
C GLY A 27 17.96 16.36 7.25
N GLN A 28 17.14 15.30 7.14
CA GLN A 28 15.70 15.45 6.97
C GLN A 28 15.06 15.53 8.35
N GLU A 29 14.37 16.64 8.63
CA GLU A 29 13.39 16.71 9.70
C GLU A 29 12.45 15.49 9.61
N GLU A 30 12.45 14.70 10.68
CA GLU A 30 11.77 13.43 10.83
C GLU A 30 10.25 13.58 10.64
N ILE A 31 9.63 12.76 9.77
CA ILE A 31 8.17 12.78 9.59
C ILE A 31 7.52 12.00 10.73
N ARG A 32 6.51 12.57 11.35
CA ARG A 32 5.74 11.94 12.43
C ARG A 32 4.27 11.76 12.02
N ILE A 33 3.76 10.54 12.10
CA ILE A 33 2.38 10.20 11.78
C ILE A 33 1.70 9.61 13.01
N ILE A 34 0.48 10.03 13.31
CA ILE A 34 -0.33 9.45 14.39
C ILE A 34 -1.63 8.88 13.85
N PHE A 35 -1.97 7.66 14.27
CA PHE A 35 -3.23 7.01 13.94
C PHE A 35 -4.24 7.17 15.07
N ARG A 36 -5.47 7.51 14.72
CA ARG A 36 -6.62 7.39 15.61
C ARG A 36 -7.07 5.94 15.69
N ASN A 37 -7.16 5.42 16.92
CA ASN A 37 -7.89 4.20 17.27
C ASN A 37 -9.13 4.57 18.10
N SER A 38 -10.13 3.68 18.17
CA SER A 38 -11.28 3.77 19.07
C SER A 38 -11.87 2.40 19.36
N LEU A 39 -12.71 2.30 20.38
CA LEU A 39 -13.45 1.07 20.70
C LEU A 39 -14.31 0.62 19.49
N GLY A 40 -14.32 -0.68 19.22
CA GLY A 40 -15.08 -1.27 18.11
C GLY A 40 -14.54 -0.95 16.70
N GLN A 41 -13.43 -0.22 16.59
CA GLN A 41 -12.87 0.14 15.30
C GLN A 41 -12.27 -1.06 14.57
N TYR A 42 -12.84 -1.39 13.40
CA TYR A 42 -12.39 -2.54 12.63
C TYR A 42 -10.99 -2.34 12.04
N TYR A 43 -10.72 -1.19 11.41
CA TYR A 43 -9.40 -0.83 10.90
C TYR A 43 -8.62 0.03 11.89
N SER A 44 -8.23 -0.56 13.03
CA SER A 44 -7.24 0.02 13.95
C SER A 44 -5.81 -0.25 13.48
N THR A 45 -4.82 0.32 14.15
CA THR A 45 -3.38 0.10 13.85
C THR A 45 -2.98 -1.39 13.76
N ASN A 46 -3.70 -2.29 14.44
CA ASN A 46 -3.50 -3.74 14.35
C ASN A 46 -3.75 -4.33 12.94
N ARG A 47 -4.44 -3.58 12.06
CA ARG A 47 -4.67 -3.95 10.65
C ARG A 47 -3.87 -3.09 9.67
N TYR A 48 -2.96 -2.26 10.16
CA TYR A 48 -2.06 -1.45 9.33
C TYR A 48 -0.60 -1.80 9.59
N THR A 49 -0.33 -2.99 10.14
CA THR A 49 1.02 -3.36 10.60
C THR A 49 2.03 -3.34 9.46
N LEU A 50 1.65 -3.77 8.24
CA LEU A 50 2.53 -3.71 7.08
C LEU A 50 2.86 -2.26 6.75
N LEU A 51 1.85 -1.41 6.55
CA LEU A 51 2.05 0.01 6.27
C LEU A 51 2.91 0.71 7.35
N ILE A 52 2.62 0.46 8.62
CA ILE A 52 3.32 1.06 9.76
C ILE A 52 4.79 0.62 9.77
N ASN A 53 5.06 -0.67 9.55
CA ASN A 53 6.41 -1.20 9.49
C ASN A 53 7.18 -0.60 8.31
N ASP A 54 6.53 -0.47 7.16
CA ASP A 54 7.14 0.08 5.94
C ASP A 54 7.42 1.58 6.08
N LEU A 55 6.51 2.36 6.69
CA LEU A 55 6.76 3.75 7.08
C LEU A 55 7.94 3.85 8.05
N SER A 56 7.96 3.02 9.09
CA SER A 56 9.03 2.99 10.09
C SER A 56 10.39 2.64 9.46
N SER A 57 10.40 1.76 8.47
CA SER A 57 11.62 1.41 7.70
C SER A 57 12.19 2.58 6.91
N GLN A 58 11.37 3.58 6.59
CA GLN A 58 11.77 4.83 5.93
C GLN A 58 12.11 5.96 6.91
N GLY A 59 12.20 5.66 8.21
CA GLY A 59 12.50 6.65 9.24
C GLY A 59 11.32 7.54 9.64
N VAL A 60 10.09 7.12 9.34
CA VAL A 60 8.88 7.80 9.83
C VAL A 60 8.58 7.30 11.25
N ILE A 61 8.36 8.20 12.20
CA ILE A 61 7.84 7.82 13.52
C ILE A 61 6.33 7.66 13.39
N VAL A 62 5.84 6.48 13.76
CA VAL A 62 4.40 6.21 13.78
C VAL A 62 3.92 6.01 15.22
N GLY A 63 2.95 6.81 15.63
CA GLY A 63 2.26 6.70 16.91
C GLY A 63 0.77 6.40 16.75
N SER A 64 0.07 6.22 17.86
CA SER A 64 -1.39 6.15 17.89
C SER A 64 -1.96 6.62 19.22
N TYR A 65 -3.20 7.08 19.23
CA TYR A 65 -3.99 7.30 20.45
C TYR A 65 -5.32 6.54 20.35
N ASN A 66 -5.96 6.25 21.48
CA ASN A 66 -7.28 5.62 21.53
C ASN A 66 -8.31 6.63 22.05
N ALA A 67 -9.19 7.10 21.16
CA ALA A 67 -10.21 8.11 21.46
C ALA A 67 -11.22 7.67 22.54
N SER A 68 -11.43 6.36 22.72
CA SER A 68 -12.32 5.82 23.75
C SER A 68 -11.65 5.66 25.11
N GLU A 69 -10.33 5.81 25.20
CA GLU A 69 -9.56 5.71 26.45
C GLU A 69 -9.11 7.09 26.93
N ALA A 70 -8.33 7.79 26.10
CA ALA A 70 -7.81 9.12 26.41
C ALA A 70 -7.38 9.84 25.13
N LEU A 71 -7.75 11.12 25.04
CA LEU A 71 -7.26 12.01 24.00
C LEU A 71 -5.86 12.54 24.38
N PRO A 72 -4.94 12.68 23.41
CA PRO A 72 -3.69 13.40 23.67
C PRO A 72 -3.97 14.88 23.91
N SER A 73 -3.06 15.56 24.61
CA SER A 73 -3.07 17.02 24.64
C SER A 73 -2.76 17.60 23.27
N LEU A 74 -3.13 18.87 23.05
CA LEU A 74 -2.82 19.57 21.80
C LEU A 74 -1.30 19.63 21.55
N ASP A 75 -0.51 19.90 22.57
CA ASP A 75 0.95 19.98 22.46
C ASP A 75 1.56 18.64 22.03
N GLU A 76 1.05 17.52 22.54
CA GLU A 76 1.47 16.18 22.11
C GLU A 76 1.05 15.90 20.67
N LEU A 77 -0.18 16.25 20.30
CA LEU A 77 -0.68 16.02 18.95
C LEU A 77 0.08 16.85 17.92
N LEU A 78 0.41 18.11 18.22
CA LEU A 78 1.15 19.02 17.32
C LEU A 78 2.61 18.59 17.08
N GLN A 79 3.15 17.65 17.85
CA GLN A 79 4.42 17.01 17.52
C GLN A 79 4.35 16.14 16.27
N TYR A 80 3.15 15.77 15.82
CA TYR A 80 2.93 14.99 14.61
C TYR A 80 2.69 15.88 13.39
N ASP A 81 3.02 15.38 12.21
CA ASP A 81 2.83 16.07 10.93
C ASP A 81 1.53 15.66 10.25
N VAL A 82 1.14 14.40 10.44
CA VAL A 82 -0.07 13.83 9.84
C VAL A 82 -0.88 13.06 10.89
N LEU A 83 -2.16 13.35 10.96
CA LEU A 83 -3.16 12.54 11.67
C LEU A 83 -3.90 11.67 10.65
N VAL A 84 -3.95 10.37 10.92
CA VAL A 84 -4.71 9.40 10.13
C VAL A 84 -5.93 8.96 10.94
N ILE A 85 -7.11 9.15 10.37
CA ILE A 85 -8.39 8.69 10.90
C ILE A 85 -8.87 7.59 9.96
N PRO A 86 -8.59 6.30 10.27
CA PRO A 86 -9.29 5.20 9.63
C PRO A 86 -10.78 5.24 9.97
N ASN A 87 -11.57 4.36 9.35
CA ASN A 87 -13.01 4.29 9.59
C ASN A 87 -13.31 4.31 11.10
N PRO A 88 -14.30 5.08 11.58
CA PRO A 88 -14.59 5.16 13.01
C PRO A 88 -15.04 3.81 13.60
N GLY A 89 -14.88 3.67 14.92
CA GLY A 89 -15.43 2.55 15.67
C GLY A 89 -16.90 2.75 16.04
N ASP A 90 -17.29 2.23 17.20
CA ASP A 90 -18.69 2.27 17.65
C ASP A 90 -19.12 3.66 18.12
N GLU A 91 -18.17 4.42 18.66
CA GLU A 91 -18.38 5.76 19.22
C GLU A 91 -18.10 6.85 18.18
N ASP A 92 -18.96 7.87 18.18
CA ASP A 92 -18.78 9.10 17.42
C ASP A 92 -17.64 9.96 18.03
N PHE A 93 -17.19 10.97 17.28
CA PHE A 93 -16.24 11.96 17.76
C PHE A 93 -16.87 12.82 18.86
N SER A 94 -16.16 12.94 20.00
CA SER A 94 -16.51 13.87 21.07
C SER A 94 -16.24 15.32 20.64
N SER A 95 -16.84 16.29 21.34
CA SER A 95 -16.57 17.72 21.12
C SER A 95 -15.09 18.05 21.27
N GLU A 96 -14.46 17.49 22.29
CA GLU A 96 -13.05 17.71 22.62
C GLU A 96 -12.14 17.13 21.53
N GLU A 97 -12.47 15.94 21.01
CA GLU A 97 -11.74 15.35 19.89
C GLU A 97 -11.89 16.20 18.61
N LEU A 98 -13.10 16.65 18.30
CA LEU A 98 -13.36 17.51 17.14
C LEU A 98 -12.58 18.82 17.22
N ASP A 99 -12.55 19.46 18.38
CA ASP A 99 -11.75 20.67 18.64
C ASP A 99 -10.25 20.42 18.49
N LEU A 100 -9.77 19.28 19.00
CA LEU A 100 -8.37 18.89 18.92
C LEU A 100 -7.94 18.68 17.45
N ILE A 101 -8.73 17.94 16.67
CA ILE A 101 -8.48 17.70 15.24
C ILE A 101 -8.52 19.01 14.46
N LYS A 102 -9.51 19.87 14.75
CA LYS A 102 -9.63 21.18 14.10
C LYS A 102 -8.40 22.05 14.37
N GLN A 103 -7.95 22.14 15.62
CA GLN A 103 -6.75 22.90 15.98
C GLN A 103 -5.48 22.34 15.32
N PHE A 104 -5.37 21.02 15.20
CA PHE A 104 -4.29 20.36 14.48
C PHE A 104 -4.24 20.77 13.00
N VAL A 105 -5.38 20.75 12.30
CA VAL A 105 -5.47 21.20 10.90
C VAL A 105 -5.24 22.70 10.78
N ASP A 106 -5.81 23.51 11.68
CA ASP A 106 -5.64 24.97 11.69
C ASP A 106 -4.18 25.39 11.96
N ALA A 107 -3.39 24.54 12.63
CA ALA A 107 -1.94 24.69 12.82
C ALA A 107 -1.10 24.26 11.58
N GLY A 108 -1.76 23.90 10.49
CA GLY A 108 -1.16 23.56 9.21
C GLY A 108 -0.64 22.14 9.06
N LYS A 109 -1.13 21.24 9.91
CA LYS A 109 -0.83 19.82 9.83
C LYS A 109 -1.72 19.11 8.81
N GLY A 110 -1.32 17.91 8.41
CA GLY A 110 -2.03 17.10 7.42
C GLY A 110 -3.04 16.15 8.05
N LEU A 111 -4.22 16.01 7.47
CA LEU A 111 -5.24 15.07 7.91
C LEU A 111 -5.56 14.06 6.80
N ILE A 112 -5.63 12.78 7.14
CA ILE A 112 -6.14 11.72 6.27
C ILE A 112 -7.41 11.17 6.90
N VAL A 113 -8.55 11.29 6.22
CA VAL A 113 -9.85 10.75 6.63
C VAL A 113 -10.21 9.60 5.70
N LEU A 114 -10.31 8.39 6.25
CA LEU A 114 -10.63 7.17 5.50
C LEU A 114 -12.01 6.65 5.89
N GLY A 115 -12.86 6.38 4.89
CA GLY A 115 -14.13 5.68 5.04
C GLY A 115 -13.98 4.17 5.03
N ASP A 116 -15.08 3.45 5.11
CA ASP A 116 -15.17 2.03 4.74
C ASP A 116 -16.58 1.71 4.25
N VAL A 117 -16.72 0.61 3.53
CA VAL A 117 -17.99 0.18 2.93
C VAL A 117 -18.97 -0.38 3.96
N ALA A 118 -20.25 -0.41 3.61
CA ALA A 118 -21.26 -1.13 4.39
C ALA A 118 -21.31 -2.62 4.00
N TYR A 119 -21.11 -3.54 4.95
CA TYR A 119 -21.14 -4.99 4.69
C TYR A 119 -22.49 -5.61 5.07
N GLY A 120 -23.33 -5.97 4.09
CA GLY A 120 -24.46 -6.90 4.27
C GLY A 120 -25.34 -6.61 5.51
N GLY A 121 -25.76 -5.36 5.68
CA GLY A 121 -26.57 -4.90 6.81
C GLY A 121 -25.79 -4.40 8.04
N ASN A 122 -24.46 -4.42 8.02
CA ASN A 122 -23.63 -3.88 9.11
C ASN A 122 -23.22 -2.41 8.90
N THR A 123 -23.12 -1.69 10.01
CA THR A 123 -22.92 -0.22 10.11
C THR A 123 -21.44 0.22 10.13
N TYR A 124 -20.53 -0.46 9.41
CA TYR A 124 -19.08 -0.28 9.58
C TYR A 124 -18.50 1.03 9.01
N GLY A 125 -19.07 1.56 7.92
CA GLY A 125 -18.53 2.73 7.23
C GLY A 125 -18.64 4.06 7.98
N LYS A 126 -19.56 4.11 8.95
CA LYS A 126 -19.94 5.29 9.76
C LYS A 126 -19.94 6.65 9.01
N PRO A 127 -20.62 6.81 7.85
CA PRO A 127 -20.67 8.07 7.11
C PRO A 127 -21.13 9.28 7.93
N ASP A 128 -22.09 9.12 8.85
CA ASP A 128 -22.61 10.25 9.66
C ASP A 128 -21.51 10.82 10.57
N TYR A 129 -20.69 9.95 11.19
CA TYR A 129 -19.60 10.38 12.08
C TYR A 129 -18.52 11.11 11.28
N LEU A 130 -18.14 10.56 10.13
CA LEU A 130 -17.16 11.18 9.25
C LEU A 130 -17.68 12.52 8.68
N ASN A 131 -18.93 12.58 8.26
CA ASN A 131 -19.55 13.80 7.75
C ASN A 131 -19.70 14.88 8.83
N LYS A 132 -19.94 14.49 10.09
CA LYS A 132 -19.90 15.41 11.23
C LYS A 132 -18.50 16.01 11.43
N LEU A 133 -17.44 15.22 11.29
CA LEU A 133 -16.07 15.73 11.31
C LEU A 133 -15.82 16.70 10.14
N LEU A 134 -16.22 16.36 8.91
CA LEU A 134 -16.06 17.22 7.75
C LEU A 134 -16.85 18.54 7.88
N GLU A 135 -18.03 18.50 8.48
CA GLU A 135 -18.84 19.68 8.84
C GLU A 135 -18.08 20.54 9.85
N TYR A 136 -17.56 19.94 10.93
CA TYR A 136 -16.84 20.65 11.98
C TYR A 136 -15.56 21.33 11.47
N LEU A 137 -14.90 20.70 10.50
CA LEU A 137 -13.75 21.26 9.79
C LEU A 137 -14.13 22.34 8.77
N GLY A 138 -15.42 22.52 8.47
CA GLY A 138 -15.92 23.51 7.52
C GLY A 138 -15.65 23.16 6.06
N ILE A 139 -15.63 21.86 5.70
CA ILE A 139 -15.32 21.39 4.34
C ILE A 139 -16.41 20.49 3.72
N ARG A 140 -17.53 20.28 4.42
CA ARG A 140 -18.63 19.43 3.93
C ARG A 140 -19.38 20.03 2.74
N ASP A 141 -19.28 21.33 2.54
CA ASP A 141 -19.73 22.02 1.34
C ASP A 141 -18.90 21.65 0.10
N LYS A 142 -17.72 21.04 0.27
CA LYS A 142 -16.86 20.54 -0.81
C LYS A 142 -16.99 19.03 -1.03
N VAL A 143 -16.96 18.25 0.05
CA VAL A 143 -17.00 16.78 0.00
C VAL A 143 -17.71 16.18 1.20
N GLU A 144 -18.45 15.10 0.99
CA GLU A 144 -19.00 14.26 2.05
C GLU A 144 -19.04 12.79 1.62
N PHE A 145 -19.08 11.87 2.58
CA PHE A 145 -19.31 10.45 2.34
C PHE A 145 -20.79 10.21 2.05
N TRP A 146 -21.11 9.37 1.07
CA TRP A 146 -22.51 9.03 0.80
C TRP A 146 -23.10 8.14 1.90
N GLY A 147 -24.40 8.31 2.14
CA GLY A 147 -25.19 7.44 3.00
C GLY A 147 -25.21 7.87 4.46
N THR A 148 -25.61 6.93 5.32
CA THR A 148 -25.68 7.10 6.78
C THR A 148 -24.97 5.94 7.48
N ASN A 149 -24.80 6.00 8.79
CA ASN A 149 -24.24 4.90 9.57
C ASN A 149 -25.02 3.60 9.40
N ALA A 150 -26.33 3.69 9.18
CA ALA A 150 -27.19 2.53 8.94
C ALA A 150 -27.18 2.08 7.47
N LYS A 151 -26.90 2.99 6.53
CA LYS A 151 -27.02 2.77 5.09
C LYS A 151 -25.88 3.47 4.34
N GLY A 152 -24.68 2.91 4.44
CA GLY A 152 -23.57 3.29 3.55
C GLY A 152 -23.67 2.57 2.20
N ASP A 153 -22.74 2.89 1.30
CA ASP A 153 -22.62 2.24 -0.01
C ASP A 153 -21.29 1.51 -0.19
N GLU A 154 -21.16 0.90 -1.36
CA GLU A 154 -19.94 0.32 -1.88
C GLU A 154 -19.87 0.56 -3.40
N LEU A 155 -18.66 0.84 -3.87
CA LEU A 155 -18.35 0.97 -5.28
C LEU A 155 -18.04 -0.41 -5.89
N TYR A 156 -18.69 -0.69 -7.02
CA TYR A 156 -18.58 -1.94 -7.76
C TYR A 156 -18.21 -1.71 -9.23
N ASP A 157 -17.51 -2.67 -9.82
CA ASP A 157 -17.33 -2.80 -11.25
C ASP A 157 -17.30 -4.28 -11.66
N ASN A 158 -18.27 -4.72 -12.46
CA ASN A 158 -18.38 -6.13 -12.85
C ASN A 158 -17.37 -6.55 -13.93
N SER A 159 -16.70 -5.59 -14.57
CA SER A 159 -15.79 -5.82 -15.70
C SER A 159 -14.32 -5.55 -15.36
N ILE A 160 -14.05 -4.55 -14.54
CA ILE A 160 -12.71 -4.05 -14.20
C ILE A 160 -12.49 -4.28 -12.71
N ASN A 161 -12.21 -5.54 -12.34
CA ASN A 161 -12.04 -5.95 -10.96
C ASN A 161 -11.00 -7.05 -10.78
N VAL A 162 -10.63 -7.29 -9.52
CA VAL A 162 -9.73 -8.37 -9.13
C VAL A 162 -10.51 -9.65 -8.86
N ALA A 163 -10.08 -10.74 -9.51
CA ALA A 163 -10.54 -12.11 -9.26
C ALA A 163 -12.07 -12.31 -9.39
N GLY A 164 -12.71 -11.59 -10.31
CA GLY A 164 -14.16 -11.68 -10.56
C GLY A 164 -15.00 -11.12 -9.40
N ARG A 165 -14.43 -10.27 -8.54
CA ARG A 165 -15.09 -9.69 -7.37
C ARG A 165 -15.41 -8.23 -7.65
N GLY A 166 -16.65 -7.92 -8.00
CA GLY A 166 -17.05 -6.57 -8.43
C GLY A 166 -16.68 -5.44 -7.46
N TRP A 167 -16.65 -5.72 -6.16
CA TRP A 167 -16.27 -4.79 -5.08
C TRP A 167 -14.75 -4.57 -4.91
N GLN A 168 -13.91 -5.21 -5.73
CA GLN A 168 -12.45 -5.02 -5.76
C GLN A 168 -12.08 -4.31 -7.06
N VAL A 169 -12.52 -3.05 -7.17
CA VAL A 169 -12.46 -2.26 -8.40
C VAL A 169 -11.01 -1.90 -8.71
N ILE A 170 -10.59 -2.14 -9.95
CA ILE A 170 -9.29 -1.73 -10.45
C ILE A 170 -9.40 -0.29 -11.00
N VAL A 171 -8.57 0.61 -10.49
CA VAL A 171 -8.50 2.01 -10.96
C VAL A 171 -7.12 2.28 -11.53
N SER A 172 -7.04 2.44 -12.85
CA SER A 172 -5.81 2.81 -13.55
C SER A 172 -5.54 4.31 -13.51
N SER A 173 -4.31 4.71 -13.79
CA SER A 173 -3.82 6.10 -13.87
C SER A 173 -4.70 7.07 -14.66
N LYS A 174 -5.39 6.60 -15.72
CA LYS A 174 -6.30 7.43 -16.53
C LYS A 174 -7.49 8.02 -15.75
N TYR A 175 -7.83 7.45 -14.58
CA TYR A 175 -8.90 7.93 -13.71
C TYR A 175 -8.39 8.80 -12.56
N PHE A 176 -7.10 9.14 -12.56
CA PHE A 176 -6.52 10.12 -11.66
C PHE A 176 -6.36 11.46 -12.38
N LYS A 177 -6.78 12.55 -11.73
CA LYS A 177 -6.43 13.91 -12.18
C LYS A 177 -4.96 14.21 -11.86
N PRO A 178 -4.30 15.09 -12.62
CA PRO A 178 -2.95 15.55 -12.28
C PRO A 178 -2.88 16.12 -10.87
N HIS A 179 -2.17 15.45 -9.97
CA HIS A 179 -1.99 15.87 -8.58
C HIS A 179 -0.71 15.22 -8.00
N ILE A 180 -0.10 15.78 -6.95
CA ILE A 180 1.07 15.14 -6.30
C ILE A 180 0.71 13.70 -5.84
N ILE A 181 -0.53 13.51 -5.39
CA ILE A 181 -1.06 12.21 -4.99
C ILE A 181 -1.03 11.17 -6.12
N SER A 182 -1.20 11.59 -7.39
CA SER A 182 -1.27 10.67 -8.54
C SER A 182 0.09 10.34 -9.17
N VAL A 183 1.18 10.93 -8.68
CA VAL A 183 2.51 10.79 -9.29
C VAL A 183 2.97 9.33 -9.26
N GLY A 184 3.20 8.77 -10.45
CA GLY A 184 3.73 7.42 -10.62
C GLY A 184 2.75 6.29 -10.26
N ILE A 185 1.46 6.62 -10.07
CA ILE A 185 0.40 5.62 -9.95
C ILE A 185 0.06 5.11 -11.35
N GLU A 186 0.22 3.81 -11.57
CA GLU A 186 -0.24 3.10 -12.76
C GLU A 186 -1.60 2.46 -12.51
N LYS A 187 -1.77 1.83 -11.35
CA LYS A 187 -3.00 1.14 -10.97
C LYS A 187 -3.11 0.95 -9.46
N VAL A 188 -4.32 1.10 -8.93
CA VAL A 188 -4.67 0.72 -7.56
C VAL A 188 -5.89 -0.20 -7.56
N VAL A 189 -6.11 -0.90 -6.45
CA VAL A 189 -7.34 -1.65 -6.21
C VAL A 189 -8.05 -1.11 -5.00
N ILE A 190 -9.31 -0.74 -5.19
CA ILE A 190 -10.13 -0.12 -4.17
C ILE A 190 -11.28 -1.03 -3.76
N THR A 191 -11.62 -0.97 -2.48
CA THR A 191 -12.93 -1.33 -1.94
C THR A 191 -13.37 -0.11 -1.14
N SER A 192 -14.24 0.70 -1.72
CA SER A 192 -14.45 2.10 -1.29
C SER A 192 -15.92 2.47 -1.34
N THR A 193 -16.30 3.41 -0.47
CA THR A 193 -17.56 4.16 -0.57
C THR A 193 -17.47 5.25 -1.62
N LEU A 194 -18.63 5.78 -2.02
CA LEU A 194 -18.74 6.99 -2.84
C LEU A 194 -18.47 8.24 -1.99
N LEU A 195 -17.73 9.18 -2.57
CA LEU A 195 -17.68 10.56 -2.10
C LEU A 195 -18.63 11.42 -2.94
N ILE A 196 -19.53 12.14 -2.27
CA ILE A 196 -20.34 13.20 -2.86
C ILE A 196 -19.50 14.47 -2.87
N VAL A 197 -19.00 14.81 -4.05
CA VAL A 197 -18.13 15.98 -4.25
C VAL A 197 -18.92 17.10 -4.92
N LYS A 198 -19.03 18.22 -4.20
CA LYS A 198 -19.73 19.44 -4.63
C LYS A 198 -18.77 20.42 -5.33
N ASP A 199 -17.49 20.38 -4.99
CA ASP A 199 -16.42 21.11 -5.67
C ASP A 199 -15.56 20.17 -6.55
N PRO A 200 -15.74 20.16 -7.88
CA PRO A 200 -15.00 19.26 -8.76
C PRO A 200 -13.47 19.46 -8.73
N ALA A 201 -12.97 20.60 -8.24
CA ALA A 201 -11.54 20.89 -8.15
C ALA A 201 -10.83 20.02 -7.11
N VAL A 202 -11.55 19.52 -6.09
CA VAL A 202 -10.96 18.70 -5.03
C VAL A 202 -10.86 17.22 -5.40
N ILE A 203 -11.49 16.78 -6.50
CA ILE A 203 -11.47 15.38 -6.95
C ILE A 203 -10.07 15.03 -7.43
N VAL A 204 -9.46 14.00 -6.83
CA VAL A 204 -8.17 13.46 -7.27
C VAL A 204 -8.36 12.21 -8.12
N ALA A 205 -9.30 11.32 -7.76
CA ALA A 205 -9.55 10.10 -8.52
C ALA A 205 -11.01 9.69 -8.52
N THR A 206 -11.41 9.06 -9.63
CA THR A 206 -12.73 8.44 -9.81
C THR A 206 -12.61 6.96 -10.15
N THR A 207 -13.72 6.24 -10.14
CA THR A 207 -13.81 4.89 -10.69
C THR A 207 -13.83 4.90 -12.23
N PRO A 208 -13.72 3.72 -12.87
CA PRO A 208 -14.09 3.54 -14.27
C PRO A 208 -15.53 3.91 -14.63
N GLU A 209 -15.77 4.22 -15.92
CA GLU A 209 -17.10 4.57 -16.43
C GLU A 209 -18.12 3.41 -16.31
N THR A 210 -17.63 2.18 -16.23
CA THR A 210 -18.43 0.95 -16.07
C THR A 210 -18.87 0.71 -14.63
N SER A 211 -18.35 1.49 -13.69
CA SER A 211 -18.59 1.29 -12.27
C SER A 211 -19.95 1.85 -11.80
N TYR A 212 -20.38 1.39 -10.63
CA TYR A 212 -21.61 1.85 -9.97
C TYR A 212 -21.48 1.81 -8.45
N ALA A 213 -22.28 2.64 -7.77
CA ALA A 213 -22.44 2.60 -6.32
C ALA A 213 -23.77 1.93 -5.98
N ALA A 214 -23.74 1.00 -5.01
CA ALA A 214 -24.94 0.39 -4.47
C ALA A 214 -24.95 0.52 -2.95
N ASP A 215 -26.13 0.82 -2.40
CA ASP A 215 -26.33 0.90 -0.96
C ASP A 215 -26.30 -0.50 -0.30
N ALA A 216 -26.35 -0.54 1.03
CA ALA A 216 -26.36 -1.78 1.80
C ALA A 216 -27.52 -2.74 1.48
N ASP A 217 -28.61 -2.24 0.87
CA ASP A 217 -29.77 -3.03 0.44
C ASP A 217 -29.60 -3.54 -1.01
N GLY A 218 -28.51 -3.16 -1.69
CA GLY A 218 -28.22 -3.51 -3.08
C GLY A 218 -28.85 -2.57 -4.11
N ASN A 219 -29.44 -1.45 -3.69
CA ASN A 219 -30.02 -0.48 -4.62
C ASN A 219 -28.91 0.35 -5.26
N ILE A 220 -28.83 0.30 -6.59
CA ILE A 220 -27.86 1.09 -7.36
C ILE A 220 -28.35 2.53 -7.44
N HIS A 221 -27.58 3.47 -6.89
CA HIS A 221 -27.96 4.90 -6.85
C HIS A 221 -27.01 5.81 -7.63
N ALA A 222 -25.86 5.32 -8.10
CA ALA A 222 -24.95 6.09 -8.95
C ALA A 222 -24.18 5.19 -9.94
N ARG A 223 -23.76 5.75 -11.08
CA ARG A 223 -22.98 5.07 -12.13
C ARG A 223 -21.95 6.00 -12.76
N GLY A 224 -20.89 5.43 -13.34
CA GLY A 224 -19.92 6.17 -14.12
C GLY A 224 -18.65 6.51 -13.35
N LEU A 225 -18.11 7.70 -13.62
CA LEU A 225 -16.91 8.23 -12.97
C LEU A 225 -17.24 8.70 -11.56
N LEU A 226 -17.22 7.77 -10.60
CA LEU A 226 -17.62 8.01 -9.22
C LEU A 226 -16.42 8.44 -8.36
N PRO A 227 -16.43 9.61 -7.71
CA PRO A 227 -15.33 10.05 -6.86
C PRO A 227 -15.15 9.15 -5.63
N TRP A 228 -13.92 8.76 -5.35
CA TRP A 228 -13.55 7.98 -4.16
C TRP A 228 -12.35 8.57 -3.41
N LEU A 229 -11.70 9.58 -4.00
CA LEU A 229 -10.55 10.27 -3.43
C LEU A 229 -10.61 11.77 -3.72
N ALA A 230 -10.54 12.57 -2.66
CA ALA A 230 -10.48 14.01 -2.72
C ALA A 230 -9.29 14.56 -1.90
N ALA A 231 -8.76 15.70 -2.32
CA ALA A 231 -7.68 16.42 -1.65
C ALA A 231 -8.05 17.91 -1.54
N ILE A 232 -8.02 18.44 -0.32
CA ILE A 232 -8.49 19.78 0.01
C ILE A 232 -7.38 20.53 0.73
N ASP A 233 -6.95 21.65 0.14
CA ASP A 233 -6.15 22.65 0.83
C ASP A 233 -7.10 23.67 1.48
N THR A 234 -7.04 23.82 2.80
CA THR A 234 -7.89 24.76 3.54
C THR A 234 -7.27 26.16 3.66
N GLY A 235 -6.06 26.35 3.09
CA GLY A 235 -5.23 27.55 3.28
C GLY A 235 -4.48 27.56 4.60
N LYS A 236 -4.90 26.74 5.57
CA LYS A 236 -4.19 26.54 6.84
C LYS A 236 -3.47 25.20 6.83
N GLY A 237 -4.19 24.12 6.57
CA GLY A 237 -3.70 22.74 6.48
C GLY A 237 -4.27 22.01 5.27
N LYS A 238 -3.94 20.74 5.15
CA LYS A 238 -4.35 19.90 4.01
C LYS A 238 -5.07 18.65 4.48
N ILE A 239 -6.11 18.27 3.77
CA ILE A 239 -6.97 17.14 4.12
C ILE A 239 -7.12 16.23 2.91
N VAL A 240 -6.83 14.94 3.08
CA VAL A 240 -7.20 13.87 2.14
C VAL A 240 -8.45 13.18 2.66
N VAL A 241 -9.46 13.03 1.80
CA VAL A 241 -10.67 12.26 2.08
C VAL A 241 -10.73 11.10 1.10
N CYS A 242 -10.74 9.87 1.60
CA CYS A 242 -10.72 8.65 0.80
C CYS A 242 -11.80 7.69 1.29
N GLY A 243 -12.55 7.07 0.39
CA GLY A 243 -13.63 6.15 0.76
C GLY A 243 -13.18 4.78 1.28
N SER A 244 -11.87 4.52 1.45
CA SER A 244 -11.35 3.20 1.80
C SER A 244 -10.25 3.21 2.85
N SER A 245 -10.55 2.61 4.01
CA SER A 245 -9.58 2.14 5.00
C SER A 245 -8.99 0.81 4.56
N ARG A 246 -9.82 -0.05 3.97
CA ARG A 246 -9.45 -1.41 3.57
C ARG A 246 -8.27 -1.46 2.60
N MET A 247 -8.22 -0.55 1.63
CA MET A 247 -7.20 -0.56 0.57
C MET A 247 -5.77 -0.33 1.09
N PHE A 248 -5.64 0.23 2.30
CA PHE A 248 -4.37 0.52 2.95
C PHE A 248 -4.05 -0.43 4.12
N SER A 249 -4.89 -1.46 4.31
CA SER A 249 -4.77 -2.40 5.42
C SER A 249 -4.08 -3.71 5.03
N ASP A 250 -3.75 -4.50 6.05
CA ASP A 250 -3.21 -5.85 5.98
C ASP A 250 -4.25 -6.88 5.51
N ARG A 251 -5.52 -6.47 5.34
CA ARG A 251 -6.62 -7.33 4.91
C ARG A 251 -6.26 -7.94 3.56
N PRO A 252 -6.44 -9.26 3.35
CA PRO A 252 -6.13 -9.89 2.07
C PRO A 252 -7.17 -9.57 0.99
N LEU A 253 -6.73 -9.41 -0.24
CA LEU A 253 -7.60 -9.44 -1.42
C LEU A 253 -8.32 -10.78 -1.50
N SER A 254 -9.64 -10.71 -1.63
CA SER A 254 -10.48 -11.89 -1.81
C SER A 254 -10.12 -12.54 -3.15
N GLY A 255 -9.74 -13.82 -3.11
CA GLY A 255 -9.34 -14.60 -4.28
C GLY A 255 -7.85 -14.63 -4.59
N LEU A 256 -7.03 -13.72 -4.03
CA LEU A 256 -5.58 -13.70 -4.25
C LEU A 256 -4.75 -13.93 -2.96
N GLY A 257 -5.29 -13.57 -1.79
CA GLY A 257 -4.61 -13.76 -0.51
C GLY A 257 -3.52 -12.75 -0.16
N SER A 258 -3.05 -11.93 -1.11
CA SER A 258 -2.13 -10.82 -0.85
C SER A 258 -2.83 -9.67 -0.11
N ALA A 259 -2.15 -8.99 0.82
CA ALA A 259 -2.69 -7.82 1.51
C ALA A 259 -3.03 -6.68 0.53
N TYR A 260 -4.10 -5.93 0.80
CA TYR A 260 -4.53 -4.81 -0.03
C TYR A 260 -3.43 -3.76 -0.17
N ILE A 261 -2.78 -3.39 0.94
CA ILE A 261 -1.72 -2.38 0.92
C ILE A 261 -0.55 -2.76 -0.01
N GLN A 262 -0.25 -4.06 -0.13
CA GLN A 262 0.86 -4.58 -0.93
C GLN A 262 0.51 -4.83 -2.39
N TYR A 263 -0.73 -4.59 -2.80
CA TYR A 263 -1.19 -4.90 -4.15
C TYR A 263 -1.11 -3.66 -5.05
N GLU A 264 -0.52 -3.84 -6.23
CA GLU A 264 -0.31 -2.78 -7.22
C GLU A 264 0.31 -1.52 -6.56
N ASP A 265 -0.22 -0.32 -6.81
CA ASP A 265 0.30 0.93 -6.25
C ASP A 265 -0.43 1.42 -4.99
N ASN A 266 -1.17 0.56 -4.27
CA ASN A 266 -1.92 0.98 -3.08
C ASN A 266 -1.01 1.62 -2.01
N GLU A 267 0.14 1.01 -1.71
CA GLU A 267 1.12 1.58 -0.78
C GLU A 267 1.73 2.88 -1.32
N LYS A 268 2.09 2.92 -2.61
CA LYS A 268 2.61 4.12 -3.26
C LYS A 268 1.63 5.29 -3.16
N LEU A 269 0.32 5.02 -3.28
CA LEU A 269 -0.72 6.03 -3.12
C LEU A 269 -0.74 6.62 -1.71
N PHE A 270 -0.65 5.78 -0.67
CA PHE A 270 -0.58 6.27 0.71
C PHE A 270 0.67 7.14 0.94
N PHE A 271 1.82 6.72 0.41
CA PHE A 271 3.05 7.50 0.48
C PHE A 271 2.92 8.84 -0.26
N ASN A 272 2.19 8.88 -1.36
CA ASN A 272 1.90 10.13 -2.06
C ASN A 272 0.93 11.03 -1.27
N PHE A 273 0.04 10.48 -0.43
CA PHE A 273 -0.73 11.30 0.53
C PHE A 273 0.22 12.03 1.47
N ILE A 274 1.16 11.30 2.09
CA ILE A 274 2.16 11.89 2.99
C ILE A 274 3.00 12.94 2.26
N TRP A 275 3.41 12.67 1.02
CA TRP A 275 4.15 13.65 0.22
C TRP A 275 3.35 14.94 0.01
N TRP A 276 2.10 14.86 -0.41
CA TRP A 276 1.30 16.07 -0.64
C TRP A 276 1.02 16.85 0.65
N LEU A 277 0.72 16.14 1.74
CA LEU A 277 0.42 16.74 3.05
C LEU A 277 1.64 17.44 3.65
N THR A 278 2.80 16.79 3.65
CA THR A 278 4.01 17.26 4.33
C THR A 278 4.99 18.01 3.42
N GLY A 279 4.84 17.90 2.10
CA GLY A 279 5.83 18.36 1.12
C GLY A 279 7.08 17.46 1.02
N LYS A 280 7.20 16.41 1.85
CA LYS A 280 8.36 15.53 1.93
C LYS A 280 8.09 14.21 1.21
N LYS A 281 8.86 13.93 0.15
CA LYS A 281 8.70 12.69 -0.62
C LYS A 281 9.35 11.51 0.10
N LEU A 282 8.56 10.52 0.45
CA LEU A 282 9.03 9.21 0.91
C LEU A 282 9.20 8.26 -0.29
N LYS A 283 10.14 7.33 -0.20
CA LYS A 283 10.30 6.26 -1.20
C LYS A 283 9.55 5.04 -0.70
N ALA A 284 8.47 4.65 -1.38
CA ALA A 284 7.77 3.41 -1.06
C ALA A 284 8.74 2.21 -1.21
N PRO A 285 8.69 1.22 -0.30
CA PRO A 285 9.55 0.05 -0.39
C PRO A 285 9.28 -0.71 -1.69
N VAL A 286 10.35 -1.07 -2.39
CA VAL A 286 10.25 -1.93 -3.57
C VAL A 286 10.12 -3.37 -3.06
N ARG A 287 8.93 -3.95 -3.15
CA ARG A 287 8.72 -5.34 -2.69
C ARG A 287 9.07 -6.33 -3.79
N ILE A 288 10.01 -7.22 -3.47
CA ILE A 288 10.40 -8.35 -4.31
C ILE A 288 9.51 -9.54 -3.93
N GLN A 289 8.50 -9.87 -4.74
CA GLN A 289 7.80 -11.15 -4.58
C GLN A 289 8.67 -12.26 -5.17
N VAL A 290 9.42 -12.96 -4.33
CA VAL A 290 10.08 -14.22 -4.71
C VAL A 290 9.01 -15.31 -4.71
N PHE A 291 8.31 -15.48 -5.84
CA PHE A 291 7.39 -16.59 -6.04
C PHE A 291 8.19 -17.85 -6.34
N ILE A 292 8.28 -18.77 -5.38
CA ILE A 292 8.76 -20.15 -5.62
C ILE A 292 7.50 -21.02 -5.80
N PRO A 293 7.04 -21.27 -7.03
CA PRO A 293 5.89 -22.14 -7.24
C PRO A 293 6.13 -23.53 -6.63
N ILE A 294 5.06 -24.16 -6.12
CA ILE A 294 5.05 -25.56 -5.67
C ILE A 294 5.65 -26.52 -6.74
N MET A 295 5.62 -26.14 -8.01
CA MET A 295 6.23 -26.88 -9.12
C MET A 295 7.76 -26.88 -9.14
N ASP A 296 8.43 -25.89 -8.54
CA ASP A 296 9.88 -25.90 -8.35
C ASP A 296 10.29 -26.93 -7.28
N ILE A 297 9.41 -27.17 -6.30
CA ILE A 297 9.56 -28.28 -5.34
C ILE A 297 9.43 -29.62 -6.08
N PHE A 298 8.53 -29.75 -7.06
CA PHE A 298 8.43 -30.95 -7.90
C PHE A 298 9.65 -31.16 -8.79
N GLY A 299 10.27 -30.10 -9.35
CA GLY A 299 11.53 -30.19 -10.09
C GLY A 299 12.71 -30.66 -9.22
N LEU A 300 12.81 -30.13 -7.99
CA LEU A 300 13.80 -30.56 -7.01
C LEU A 300 13.55 -32.00 -6.53
N LEU A 301 12.30 -32.38 -6.30
CA LEU A 301 11.90 -33.74 -5.93
C LEU A 301 12.11 -34.74 -7.08
N ALA A 302 11.78 -34.38 -8.32
CA ALA A 302 12.03 -35.19 -9.50
C ALA A 302 13.53 -35.38 -9.76
N GLY A 303 14.33 -34.32 -9.55
CA GLY A 303 15.79 -34.42 -9.57
C GLY A 303 16.34 -35.36 -8.49
N ALA A 304 15.80 -35.29 -7.26
CA ALA A 304 16.16 -36.21 -6.18
C ALA A 304 15.75 -37.67 -6.48
N VAL A 305 14.55 -37.89 -7.02
CA VAL A 305 14.02 -39.22 -7.41
C VAL A 305 14.81 -39.80 -8.59
N ALA A 306 15.10 -39.01 -9.62
CA ALA A 306 15.94 -39.43 -10.74
C ALA A 306 17.34 -39.80 -10.25
N ALA A 307 17.93 -38.98 -9.38
CA ALA A 307 19.27 -39.25 -8.85
C ALA A 307 19.33 -40.50 -7.95
N TYR A 308 18.25 -40.80 -7.21
CA TYR A 308 18.07 -42.08 -6.50
C TYR A 308 17.91 -43.26 -7.47
N ALA A 309 17.08 -43.12 -8.52
CA ALA A 309 16.83 -44.17 -9.52
C ALA A 309 18.09 -44.52 -10.35
N PHE A 310 18.91 -43.53 -10.67
CA PHE A 310 20.18 -43.71 -11.42
C PHE A 310 21.38 -44.05 -10.51
N ARG A 311 21.16 -44.36 -9.22
CA ARG A 311 22.19 -44.73 -8.23
C ARG A 311 23.37 -43.75 -8.16
N MET A 312 23.10 -42.47 -8.35
CA MET A 312 24.14 -41.45 -8.15
C MET A 312 24.51 -41.41 -6.67
N ASN A 313 25.79 -41.25 -6.37
CA ASN A 313 26.27 -41.24 -4.98
C ASN A 313 25.61 -40.07 -4.23
N MET A 314 24.86 -40.37 -3.15
CA MET A 314 24.09 -39.42 -2.34
C MET A 314 24.87 -38.15 -1.95
N ARG A 315 26.18 -38.29 -1.70
CA ARG A 315 27.07 -37.16 -1.39
C ARG A 315 27.25 -36.20 -2.57
N LYS A 316 27.27 -36.71 -3.81
CA LYS A 316 27.40 -35.90 -5.03
C LYS A 316 26.09 -35.20 -5.37
N ILE A 317 24.95 -35.86 -5.13
CA ILE A 317 23.61 -35.28 -5.33
C ILE A 317 23.42 -34.11 -4.37
N PHE A 318 23.64 -34.34 -3.07
CA PHE A 318 23.53 -33.29 -2.06
C PHE A 318 24.51 -32.13 -2.34
N GLY A 319 25.74 -32.45 -2.74
CA GLY A 319 26.72 -31.45 -3.16
C GLY A 319 26.23 -30.60 -4.33
N PHE A 320 25.64 -31.23 -5.36
CA PHE A 320 25.15 -30.51 -6.55
C PHE A 320 23.90 -29.66 -6.26
N SER A 321 22.95 -30.17 -5.48
CA SER A 321 21.75 -29.42 -5.07
C SER A 321 22.12 -28.24 -4.16
N PHE A 322 23.04 -28.44 -3.22
CA PHE A 322 23.51 -27.38 -2.32
C PHE A 322 24.29 -26.30 -3.08
N ILE A 323 25.20 -26.69 -3.98
CA ILE A 323 25.95 -25.74 -4.82
C ILE A 323 24.99 -24.96 -5.73
N SER A 324 24.04 -25.64 -6.38
CA SER A 324 23.04 -25.00 -7.23
C SER A 324 22.19 -24.01 -6.42
N GLY A 325 21.69 -24.40 -5.24
CA GLY A 325 20.95 -23.51 -4.35
C GLY A 325 21.76 -22.28 -3.90
N LEU A 326 23.06 -22.45 -3.63
CA LEU A 326 23.96 -21.35 -3.30
C LEU A 326 24.15 -20.39 -4.50
N PHE A 327 24.30 -20.90 -5.72
CA PHE A 327 24.38 -20.08 -6.92
C PHE A 327 23.08 -19.32 -7.17
N PHE A 328 21.92 -19.94 -6.97
CA PHE A 328 20.63 -19.26 -7.05
C PHE A 328 20.51 -18.12 -6.03
N ALA A 329 20.92 -18.36 -4.78
CA ALA A 329 20.92 -17.34 -3.74
C ALA A 329 21.87 -16.17 -4.06
N LEU A 330 23.07 -16.46 -4.58
CA LEU A 330 24.04 -15.43 -4.98
C LEU A 330 23.58 -14.62 -6.18
N ILE A 331 22.96 -15.26 -7.18
CA ILE A 331 22.38 -14.57 -8.34
C ILE A 331 21.23 -13.67 -7.89
N ALA A 332 20.36 -14.15 -7.00
CA ALA A 332 19.28 -13.35 -6.43
C ALA A 332 19.80 -12.14 -5.65
N ALA A 333 20.84 -12.32 -4.82
CA ALA A 333 21.47 -11.23 -4.08
C ALA A 333 22.12 -10.20 -5.02
N LEU A 334 22.80 -10.66 -6.08
CA LEU A 334 23.41 -9.79 -7.09
C LEU A 334 22.36 -9.01 -7.89
N GLN A 335 21.27 -9.66 -8.29
CA GLN A 335 20.16 -9.00 -8.99
C GLN A 335 19.48 -7.97 -8.09
N THR A 336 19.30 -8.27 -6.81
CA THR A 336 18.79 -7.31 -5.82
C THR A 336 19.71 -6.10 -5.69
N ALA A 337 21.03 -6.30 -5.65
CA ALA A 337 22.00 -5.22 -5.55
C ALA A 337 22.06 -4.35 -6.82
N LEU A 338 21.92 -4.95 -8.01
CA LEU A 338 22.04 -4.25 -9.30
C LEU A 338 20.73 -3.62 -9.77
N PHE A 339 19.60 -4.25 -9.50
CA PHE A 339 18.30 -3.89 -10.09
C PHE A 339 17.22 -3.57 -9.05
N GLY A 340 17.54 -3.68 -7.75
CA GLY A 340 16.57 -3.51 -6.66
C GLY A 340 15.50 -4.60 -6.60
N ALA A 341 15.61 -5.64 -7.45
CA ALA A 341 14.68 -6.76 -7.53
C ALA A 341 15.37 -8.05 -7.98
N THR A 342 14.87 -9.20 -7.52
CA THR A 342 15.29 -10.53 -7.98
C THR A 342 14.43 -10.96 -9.18
N ILE A 343 15.07 -11.34 -10.29
CA ILE A 343 14.39 -11.91 -11.47
C ILE A 343 14.94 -13.34 -11.63
N VAL A 344 14.39 -14.27 -10.87
CA VAL A 344 14.72 -15.70 -11.02
C VAL A 344 13.42 -16.44 -11.34
N GLY A 345 13.21 -16.68 -12.63
CA GLY A 345 12.33 -17.74 -13.14
C GLY A 345 13.20 -18.74 -13.90
N VAL A 346 13.03 -20.04 -13.64
CA VAL A 346 13.68 -21.07 -14.46
C VAL A 346 13.08 -20.97 -15.87
N ALA A 347 13.94 -20.80 -16.85
CA ALA A 347 13.61 -20.47 -18.24
C ALA A 347 12.63 -21.46 -18.89
N TRP A 348 11.35 -21.09 -18.95
CA TRP A 348 10.37 -21.51 -19.94
C TRP A 348 9.34 -20.37 -20.14
N PRO A 349 8.86 -20.08 -21.36
CA PRO A 349 7.90 -18.99 -21.57
C PRO A 349 6.67 -19.15 -20.67
N GLY A 350 6.39 -18.14 -19.84
CA GLY A 350 5.26 -18.12 -18.89
C GLY A 350 5.60 -18.36 -17.41
N TRP A 351 6.87 -18.50 -17.02
CA TRP A 351 7.28 -18.74 -15.63
C TRP A 351 8.07 -17.57 -15.04
N GLY A 352 7.49 -16.95 -14.00
CA GLY A 352 8.00 -15.76 -13.31
C GLY A 352 7.05 -14.58 -13.47
N TYR A 353 6.29 -14.25 -12.41
CA TYR A 353 5.42 -13.06 -12.41
C TYR A 353 6.23 -11.85 -11.96
N VAL A 354 6.32 -10.84 -12.83
CA VAL A 354 6.63 -9.47 -12.45
C VAL A 354 5.27 -8.78 -12.32
N SER A 355 4.75 -8.67 -11.10
CA SER A 355 3.38 -8.20 -10.84
C SER A 355 3.16 -6.71 -11.11
N SER A 356 4.23 -5.92 -11.23
CA SER A 356 4.21 -4.52 -11.61
C SER A 356 5.36 -4.20 -12.55
N GLY A 357 5.16 -3.29 -13.53
CA GLY A 357 6.20 -2.91 -14.46
C GLY A 357 7.45 -2.42 -13.73
N LEU A 358 8.58 -3.10 -13.91
CA LEU A 358 9.85 -2.72 -13.28
C LEU A 358 10.50 -1.66 -14.15
N THR A 359 10.43 -0.39 -13.74
CA THR A 359 11.29 0.67 -14.30
C THR A 359 12.53 0.79 -13.43
N ALA A 360 13.65 0.23 -13.91
CA ALA A 360 14.95 0.33 -13.24
C ALA A 360 15.77 1.45 -13.89
N GLN A 361 16.09 2.49 -13.11
CA GLN A 361 17.13 3.45 -13.48
C GLN A 361 18.45 2.91 -12.98
N PHE A 362 19.42 2.73 -13.87
CA PHE A 362 20.75 2.27 -13.53
C PHE A 362 21.80 3.32 -13.89
N THR A 363 22.90 3.32 -13.15
CA THR A 363 24.09 4.09 -13.50
C THR A 363 25.29 3.16 -13.41
N ILE A 364 25.88 2.84 -14.56
CA ILE A 364 27.05 1.95 -14.64
C ILE A 364 28.16 2.75 -15.30
N PHE A 365 29.29 2.91 -14.59
CA PHE A 365 30.44 3.72 -15.02
C PHE A 365 30.10 5.15 -15.46
N GLY A 366 29.17 5.81 -14.74
CA GLY A 366 28.79 7.20 -15.00
C GLY A 366 27.82 7.42 -16.15
N ILE A 367 27.36 6.35 -16.81
CA ILE A 367 26.30 6.42 -17.83
C ILE A 367 24.99 6.04 -17.17
N ALA A 368 24.04 6.98 -17.15
CA ALA A 368 22.69 6.75 -16.66
C ALA A 368 21.81 6.19 -17.80
N GLY A 369 21.04 5.15 -17.50
CA GLY A 369 20.09 4.54 -18.42
C GLY A 369 18.81 4.14 -17.70
N GLU A 370 17.73 4.01 -18.46
CA GLU A 370 16.43 3.56 -17.97
C GLU A 370 16.07 2.26 -18.69
N TYR A 371 15.81 1.20 -17.91
CA TYR A 371 15.34 -0.08 -18.44
C TYR A 371 13.93 -0.34 -17.92
N LYS A 372 12.97 -0.41 -18.83
CA LYS A 372 11.58 -0.75 -18.52
C LYS A 372 11.34 -2.22 -18.84
N ILE A 373 11.07 -3.01 -17.81
CA ILE A 373 10.50 -4.34 -17.94
C ILE A 373 8.98 -4.17 -17.84
N PRO A 374 8.23 -4.25 -18.95
CA PRO A 374 6.78 -4.16 -18.89
C PRO A 374 6.22 -5.32 -18.05
N ALA A 375 5.13 -5.08 -17.32
CA ALA A 375 4.35 -6.17 -16.74
C ALA A 375 3.86 -7.05 -17.91
N TRP A 376 4.21 -8.33 -17.92
CA TRP A 376 3.73 -9.24 -18.95
C TRP A 376 2.28 -9.62 -18.64
N GLN A 377 1.33 -9.12 -19.45
CA GLN A 377 -0.01 -9.69 -19.53
C GLN A 377 0.08 -11.00 -20.31
N VAL A 378 -0.38 -12.10 -19.72
CA VAL A 378 -0.73 -13.29 -20.48
C VAL A 378 -2.22 -13.56 -20.25
N ALA A 379 -2.91 -13.78 -21.37
CA ALA A 379 -4.31 -14.19 -21.46
C ALA A 379 -4.58 -15.51 -20.73
#